data_AF-A0A3M9MM90-F1
#
_entry.id   AF-A0A3M9MM90-F1
#
_cell.length_a   1.000
_cell.length_b   1.000
_cell.length_c   1.000
_cell.angle_alpha   90.00
_cell.angle_beta   90.00
_cell.angle_gamma   90.00
#
_symmetry.space_group_name_H-M   'P 1'
#
loop_
_entity.id
_entity.type
_entity.pdbx_description
1 polymer ?
#
loop_
_entity_poly.entity_id
_entity_poly.type
_entity_poly.pdbx_seq_one_letter_code
_entity_poly.pdbx_strand_id
1 'polypeptide(L)'
;MAAPKENKNAVGNSGGAPSLYRPEYAHQAYKLCLLGATDADLANFFEVAESTINNWKKEEIEFLESIKKGKDLADAEIAESLYHRARGYSHPEDKFFVIEGSVVVEPTTKHYPPDTTAAIFWLKNRKPKTWRDKQEVEHSGELPVIQAEVRILPSEAKIASSEKDVSL
;
A
#
# COMPACT_ATOMS: atom_id res chain seq x y z
N MET A 1 -47.10 1.67 5.04
CA MET A 1 -48.16 0.66 5.24
C MET A 1 -47.61 -0.68 4.81
N ALA A 2 -47.61 -1.68 5.68
CA ALA A 2 -47.13 -3.03 5.38
C ALA A 2 -48.16 -3.79 4.55
N ALA A 3 -47.70 -4.64 3.64
CA ALA A 3 -48.56 -5.42 2.75
C ALA A 3 -49.51 -6.37 3.54
N PRO A 4 -50.74 -6.60 3.06
CA PRO A 4 -51.71 -7.49 3.72
C PRO A 4 -51.20 -8.93 3.85
N LYS A 5 -51.43 -9.54 5.02
CA LYS A 5 -50.71 -10.73 5.51
C LYS A 5 -51.28 -12.09 5.07
N GLU A 6 -52.21 -12.16 4.12
CA GLU A 6 -52.82 -13.45 3.70
C GLU A 6 -53.03 -13.54 2.18
N ASN A 7 -51.94 -13.80 1.47
CA ASN A 7 -51.96 -14.24 0.08
C ASN A 7 -51.81 -15.78 0.08
N LYS A 8 -52.90 -16.51 -0.25
CA LYS A 8 -52.91 -18.00 -0.34
C LYS A 8 -52.32 -18.55 -1.64
N ASN A 9 -51.87 -17.68 -2.56
CA ASN A 9 -51.27 -18.02 -3.85
C ASN A 9 -49.74 -17.79 -3.87
N ALA A 10 -49.15 -17.25 -2.79
CA ALA A 10 -47.71 -17.12 -2.64
C ALA A 10 -47.14 -18.48 -2.25
N VAL A 11 -46.92 -19.34 -3.25
CA VAL A 11 -46.04 -20.49 -3.12
C VAL A 11 -44.68 -19.91 -2.72
N GLY A 12 -44.24 -20.16 -1.48
CA GLY A 12 -42.95 -19.71 -1.00
C GLY A 12 -41.87 -20.17 -1.97
N ASN A 13 -41.22 -19.23 -2.66
CA ASN A 13 -40.07 -19.56 -3.48
C ASN A 13 -38.88 -19.77 -2.53
N SER A 14 -38.85 -20.93 -1.88
CA SER A 14 -37.79 -21.40 -0.98
C SER A 14 -36.55 -21.87 -1.74
N GLY A 15 -36.28 -21.28 -2.91
CA GLY A 15 -35.17 -21.65 -3.77
C GLY A 15 -34.60 -20.40 -4.41
N GLY A 16 -33.46 -19.93 -3.89
CA GLY A 16 -32.59 -19.09 -4.69
C GLY A 16 -32.24 -19.80 -5.98
N ALA A 17 -31.87 -19.05 -7.02
CA ALA A 17 -31.32 -19.65 -8.23
C ALA A 17 -30.16 -20.60 -7.84
N PRO A 18 -30.09 -21.81 -8.41
CA PRO A 18 -29.00 -22.74 -8.10
C PRO A 18 -27.66 -22.04 -8.34
N SER A 19 -26.72 -22.20 -7.40
CA SER A 19 -25.42 -21.58 -7.55
C SER A 19 -24.75 -22.16 -8.80
N LEU A 20 -24.21 -21.28 -9.64
CA LEU A 20 -23.41 -21.66 -10.82
C LEU A 20 -22.03 -22.23 -10.42
N TYR A 21 -21.77 -22.34 -9.12
CA TYR A 21 -20.48 -22.74 -8.58
C TYR A 21 -20.21 -24.22 -8.84
N ARG A 22 -18.97 -24.53 -9.19
CA ARG A 22 -18.47 -25.90 -9.32
C ARG A 22 -17.18 -26.03 -8.50
N PRO A 23 -17.00 -27.11 -7.72
CA PRO A 23 -15.80 -27.29 -6.88
C PRO A 23 -14.48 -27.19 -7.64
N GLU A 24 -14.46 -27.55 -8.93
CA GLU A 24 -13.28 -27.44 -9.79
C GLU A 24 -12.81 -25.99 -9.99
N TYR A 25 -13.70 -25.01 -9.82
CA TYR A 25 -13.38 -23.59 -9.92
C TYR A 25 -12.43 -23.14 -8.82
N ALA A 26 -12.40 -23.79 -7.65
CA ALA A 26 -11.43 -23.49 -6.61
C ALA A 26 -9.99 -23.73 -7.10
N HIS A 27 -9.75 -24.87 -7.74
CA HIS A 27 -8.44 -25.21 -8.29
C HIS A 27 -8.05 -24.31 -9.47
N GLN A 28 -9.01 -23.90 -10.30
CA GLN A 28 -8.76 -22.96 -11.40
C GLN A 28 -8.44 -21.55 -10.86
N ALA A 29 -9.20 -21.08 -9.86
CA ALA A 29 -8.97 -19.80 -9.22
C ALA A 29 -7.62 -19.74 -8.50
N TYR A 30 -7.18 -20.82 -7.86
CA TYR A 30 -5.83 -20.93 -7.30
C TYR A 30 -4.75 -20.68 -8.36
N LYS A 31 -4.82 -21.39 -9.50
CA LYS A 31 -3.84 -21.23 -10.58
C LYS A 31 -3.85 -19.83 -11.19
N LEU A 32 -5.03 -19.26 -11.39
CA LEU A 32 -5.17 -17.90 -11.91
C LEU A 32 -4.59 -16.87 -10.93
N CYS A 33 -4.87 -17.01 -9.63
CA CYS A 33 -4.31 -16.11 -8.61
C CYS A 33 -2.78 -16.23 -8.52
N LEU A 34 -2.22 -17.42 -8.71
CA LEU A 34 -0.76 -17.62 -8.78
C LEU A 34 -0.13 -16.90 -9.98
N LEU A 35 -0.89 -16.70 -11.06
CA LEU A 35 -0.49 -15.87 -12.22
C LEU A 35 -0.77 -14.37 -12.02
N GLY A 36 -1.23 -13.95 -10.84
CA GLY A 36 -1.53 -12.56 -10.52
C GLY A 36 -2.93 -12.09 -10.94
N ALA A 37 -3.87 -13.00 -11.23
CA ALA A 37 -5.23 -12.64 -11.61
C ALA A 37 -5.97 -11.90 -10.47
N THR A 38 -6.65 -10.81 -10.82
CA THR A 38 -7.54 -10.08 -9.92
C THR A 38 -8.92 -10.73 -9.85
N ASP A 39 -9.75 -10.26 -8.93
CA ASP A 39 -11.12 -10.75 -8.81
C ASP A 39 -11.97 -10.44 -10.06
N ALA A 40 -11.67 -9.34 -10.76
CA ALA A 40 -12.27 -8.99 -12.03
C ALA A 40 -11.82 -9.95 -13.16
N ASP A 41 -10.55 -10.36 -13.16
CA ASP A 41 -10.04 -11.34 -14.12
C ASP A 41 -10.67 -12.72 -13.90
N LEU A 42 -10.86 -13.13 -12.64
CA LEU A 42 -11.61 -14.35 -12.31
C LEU A 42 -13.07 -14.26 -12.80
N ALA A 43 -13.73 -13.12 -12.58
CA ALA A 43 -15.11 -12.90 -13.04
C ALA A 43 -15.21 -13.03 -14.57
N ASN A 44 -14.29 -12.39 -15.30
CA ASN A 44 -14.19 -12.50 -16.75
C ASN A 44 -13.90 -13.94 -17.20
N PHE A 45 -12.99 -14.64 -16.53
CA PHE A 45 -12.62 -16.03 -16.87
C PHE A 45 -13.77 -17.01 -16.69
N PHE A 46 -14.54 -16.87 -15.62
CA PHE A 46 -15.71 -17.72 -15.35
C PHE A 46 -16.99 -17.23 -16.04
N GLU A 47 -16.92 -16.13 -16.81
CA GLU A 47 -18.06 -15.48 -17.47
C GLU A 47 -19.21 -15.14 -16.49
N VAL A 48 -18.85 -14.72 -15.29
CA VAL A 48 -19.79 -14.31 -14.23
C VAL A 48 -19.56 -12.86 -13.82
N ALA A 49 -20.54 -12.25 -13.17
CA ALA A 49 -20.35 -10.95 -12.56
C ALA A 49 -19.38 -11.04 -11.36
N GLU A 50 -18.63 -9.96 -11.08
CA GLU A 50 -17.77 -9.86 -9.90
C GLU A 50 -18.54 -10.08 -8.58
N SER A 51 -19.82 -9.70 -8.54
CA SER A 51 -20.72 -9.98 -7.42
C SER A 51 -20.87 -11.48 -7.16
N THR A 52 -20.91 -12.30 -8.21
CA THR A 52 -20.98 -13.77 -8.10
C THR A 52 -19.70 -14.32 -7.50
N ILE A 53 -18.52 -13.85 -7.93
CA ILE A 53 -17.23 -14.23 -7.32
C ILE A 53 -17.19 -13.86 -5.83
N ASN A 54 -17.68 -12.67 -5.48
CA ASN A 54 -17.75 -12.22 -4.09
C ASN A 54 -18.75 -13.03 -3.25
N ASN A 55 -19.81 -13.57 -3.85
CA ASN A 55 -20.73 -14.48 -3.18
C ASN A 55 -20.08 -15.86 -2.99
N TRP A 56 -19.42 -16.41 -4.01
CA TRP A 56 -18.69 -17.68 -3.89
C TRP A 56 -17.64 -17.63 -2.78
N LYS A 57 -16.93 -16.52 -2.61
CA LYS A 57 -15.99 -16.32 -1.49
C LYS A 57 -16.63 -16.40 -0.10
N LYS A 58 -17.92 -16.07 0.03
CA LYS A 58 -18.65 -16.11 1.30
C LYS A 58 -19.29 -17.47 1.55
N GLU A 59 -19.81 -18.09 0.50
CA GLU A 59 -20.56 -19.34 0.54
C GLU A 59 -19.62 -20.56 0.55
N GLU A 60 -18.49 -20.48 -0.17
CA GLU A 60 -17.59 -21.60 -0.42
C GLU A 60 -16.20 -21.34 0.18
N ILE A 61 -15.93 -21.97 1.33
CA ILE A 61 -14.68 -21.79 2.09
C ILE A 61 -13.47 -22.23 1.25
N GLU A 62 -13.56 -23.36 0.55
CA GLU A 62 -12.46 -23.89 -0.27
C GLU A 62 -12.06 -22.96 -1.42
N PHE A 63 -13.05 -22.29 -2.03
CA PHE A 63 -12.81 -21.30 -3.08
C PHE A 63 -12.05 -20.09 -2.54
N LEU A 64 -12.47 -19.58 -1.38
CA LEU A 64 -11.81 -18.48 -0.69
C LEU A 64 -10.37 -18.84 -0.29
N GLU A 65 -10.17 -20.03 0.29
CA GLU A 65 -8.84 -20.51 0.66
C GLU A 65 -7.91 -20.65 -0.55
N SER A 66 -8.44 -21.15 -1.67
CA SER A 66 -7.68 -21.31 -2.91
C SER A 66 -7.21 -19.96 -3.46
N ILE A 67 -8.08 -18.95 -3.47
CA ILE A 67 -7.71 -17.59 -3.87
C ILE A 67 -6.64 -16.99 -2.95
N LYS A 68 -6.82 -17.13 -1.62
CA LYS A 68 -5.85 -16.62 -0.65
C LYS A 68 -4.48 -17.26 -0.83
N LYS A 69 -4.42 -18.60 -0.88
CA LYS A 69 -3.18 -19.35 -1.08
C LYS A 69 -2.48 -18.93 -2.38
N GLY A 70 -3.22 -18.75 -3.47
CA GLY A 70 -2.65 -18.32 -4.75
C GLY A 70 -2.03 -16.92 -4.67
N LYS A 71 -2.75 -15.96 -4.07
CA LYS A 71 -2.26 -14.58 -3.89
C LYS A 71 -1.07 -14.51 -2.93
N ASP A 72 -1.13 -15.23 -1.81
CA ASP A 72 -0.06 -15.25 -0.80
C ASP A 72 1.26 -15.81 -1.39
N LEU A 73 1.18 -16.84 -2.25
CA LEU A 73 2.37 -17.39 -2.92
C LEU A 73 2.95 -16.42 -3.95
N ALA A 74 2.11 -15.82 -4.79
CA ALA A 74 2.55 -14.82 -5.76
C ALA A 74 3.19 -13.61 -5.05
N ASP A 75 2.58 -13.13 -3.97
CA ASP A 75 3.13 -12.05 -3.15
C ASP A 75 4.45 -12.45 -2.47
N ALA A 76 4.58 -13.70 -2.04
CA ALA A 76 5.81 -14.22 -1.42
C ALA A 76 6.99 -14.25 -2.41
N GLU A 77 6.78 -14.67 -3.66
CA GLU A 77 7.82 -14.69 -4.70
C GLU A 77 8.34 -13.27 -5.01
N ILE A 78 7.42 -12.31 -5.11
CA ILE A 78 7.78 -10.90 -5.28
C ILE A 78 8.52 -10.37 -4.05
N ALA A 79 8.09 -10.72 -2.84
CA ALA A 79 8.76 -10.32 -1.62
C ALA A 79 10.20 -10.88 -1.53
N GLU A 80 10.43 -12.13 -1.94
CA GLU A 80 11.76 -12.75 -2.02
C GLU A 80 12.64 -12.01 -3.04
N SER A 81 12.12 -11.79 -4.25
CA SER A 81 12.83 -11.04 -5.30
C SER A 81 13.20 -9.63 -4.85
N LEU A 82 12.28 -8.94 -4.17
CA LEU A 82 12.50 -7.61 -3.62
C LEU A 82 13.55 -7.63 -2.51
N TYR A 83 13.56 -8.67 -1.66
CA TYR A 83 14.58 -8.86 -0.63
C TYR A 83 15.99 -9.06 -1.22
N HIS A 84 16.12 -9.88 -2.27
CA HIS A 84 17.38 -10.04 -2.99
C HIS A 84 17.88 -8.72 -3.58
N ARG A 85 16.98 -7.95 -4.21
CA ARG A 85 17.29 -6.63 -4.75
C ARG A 85 17.64 -5.61 -3.65
N ALA A 86 16.95 -5.63 -2.52
CA ALA A 86 17.21 -4.74 -1.39
C ALA A 86 18.59 -5.01 -0.74
N ARG A 87 19.04 -6.26 -0.71
CA ARG A 87 20.38 -6.64 -0.22
C ARG A 87 21.49 -6.39 -1.22
N GLY A 88 21.17 -6.40 -2.52
CA GLY A 88 22.14 -6.57 -3.58
C GLY A 88 22.49 -8.05 -3.74
N TYR A 89 22.77 -8.44 -4.98
CA TYR A 89 23.12 -9.81 -5.32
C TYR A 89 24.11 -9.84 -6.49
N SER A 90 24.83 -10.94 -6.61
CA SER A 90 25.73 -11.19 -7.74
C SER A 90 25.18 -12.34 -8.57
N HIS A 91 25.19 -12.19 -9.89
CA HIS A 91 24.76 -13.24 -10.81
C HIS A 91 25.90 -13.55 -11.80
N PRO A 92 26.25 -14.83 -12.00
CA PRO A 92 27.17 -15.21 -13.07
C PRO A 92 26.51 -14.90 -14.41
N GLU A 93 27.22 -14.17 -15.27
CA GLU A 93 26.81 -13.82 -16.61
C GLU A 93 27.92 -14.25 -17.58
N ASP A 94 27.57 -15.10 -18.53
CA ASP A 94 28.48 -15.51 -19.59
C ASP A 94 28.51 -14.44 -20.68
N LYS A 95 29.66 -13.78 -20.84
CA LYS A 95 29.85 -12.81 -21.93
C LYS A 95 30.41 -13.54 -23.14
N PHE A 96 29.71 -13.40 -24.26
CA PHE A 96 30.13 -13.94 -25.54
C PHE A 96 30.92 -12.88 -26.31
N PHE A 97 32.20 -13.16 -26.56
CA PHE A 97 33.04 -12.36 -27.44
C PHE A 97 33.30 -13.13 -28.74
N VAL A 98 33.21 -12.45 -29.89
CA VAL A 98 33.60 -13.03 -31.18
C VAL A 98 34.98 -12.48 -31.54
N ILE A 99 36.00 -13.34 -31.51
CA ILE A 99 37.37 -13.00 -31.90
C ILE A 99 37.73 -13.91 -33.08
N GLU A 100 38.07 -13.32 -34.23
CA GLU A 100 38.50 -14.03 -35.44
C GLU A 100 37.57 -15.18 -35.88
N GLY A 101 36.24 -14.97 -35.76
CA GLY A 101 35.23 -15.97 -36.16
C GLY A 101 35.01 -17.10 -35.15
N SER A 102 35.70 -17.09 -34.01
CA SER A 102 35.50 -18.03 -32.89
C SER A 102 34.76 -17.35 -31.74
N VAL A 103 33.79 -18.05 -31.14
CA VAL A 103 33.05 -17.58 -29.97
C VAL A 103 33.82 -17.96 -28.71
N VAL A 104 34.29 -16.96 -27.97
CA VAL A 104 34.95 -17.12 -26.65
C VAL A 104 33.94 -16.74 -25.57
N VAL A 105 33.75 -17.65 -24.60
CA VAL A 105 32.87 -17.43 -23.44
C VAL A 105 33.75 -17.07 -22.24
N GLU A 106 33.57 -15.87 -21.70
CA GLU A 106 34.24 -15.45 -20.46
C GLU A 106 33.22 -15.39 -19.31
N PRO A 107 33.35 -16.23 -18.27
CA PRO A 107 32.46 -16.21 -17.12
C PRO A 107 32.71 -14.94 -16.30
N THR A 108 31.75 -14.01 -16.31
CA THR A 108 31.85 -12.74 -15.59
C THR A 108 30.83 -12.72 -14.46
N THR A 109 31.21 -12.27 -13.25
CA THR A 109 30.24 -12.04 -12.18
C THR A 109 29.70 -10.62 -12.26
N LYS A 110 28.41 -10.46 -12.56
CA LYS A 110 27.75 -9.15 -12.54
C LYS A 110 27.18 -8.86 -11.16
N HIS A 111 27.67 -7.78 -10.55
CA HIS A 111 27.24 -7.32 -9.24
C HIS A 111 26.10 -6.30 -9.38
N TYR A 112 24.94 -6.61 -8.80
CA TYR A 112 23.81 -5.69 -8.68
C TYR A 112 23.83 -5.06 -7.29
N PRO A 113 24.07 -3.73 -7.19
CA PRO A 113 24.11 -3.07 -5.90
C PRO A 113 22.72 -3.09 -5.21
N PRO A 114 22.69 -2.96 -3.87
CA PRO A 114 21.45 -2.89 -3.13
C PRO A 114 20.58 -1.71 -3.59
N ASP A 115 19.30 -1.98 -3.82
CA ASP A 115 18.31 -0.94 -4.09
C ASP A 115 17.80 -0.32 -2.79
N THR A 116 18.11 0.96 -2.59
CA THR A 116 17.76 1.70 -1.37
C THR A 116 16.25 1.87 -1.20
N THR A 117 15.49 1.96 -2.30
CA THR A 117 14.03 2.11 -2.28
C THR A 117 13.36 0.83 -1.79
N ALA A 118 13.79 -0.32 -2.32
CA ALA A 118 13.36 -1.65 -1.88
C ALA A 118 13.68 -1.87 -0.40
N ALA A 119 14.87 -1.45 0.05
CA ALA A 119 15.26 -1.52 1.46
C ALA A 119 14.36 -0.64 2.35
N ILE A 120 14.04 0.59 1.92
CA ILE A 120 13.13 1.49 2.65
C ILE A 120 11.72 0.89 2.76
N PHE A 121 11.15 0.39 1.65
CA PHE A 121 9.84 -0.26 1.67
C PHE A 121 9.82 -1.49 2.59
N TRP A 122 10.85 -2.33 2.51
CA TRP A 122 10.99 -3.48 3.39
C TRP A 122 11.00 -3.09 4.87
N LEU A 123 11.80 -2.08 5.24
CA LEU A 123 11.92 -1.62 6.62
C LEU A 123 10.65 -0.93 7.12
N LYS A 124 9.92 -0.21 6.27
CA LYS A 124 8.59 0.34 6.58
C LYS A 124 7.58 -0.76 6.90
N ASN A 125 7.58 -1.86 6.14
CA ASN A 125 6.67 -2.98 6.35
C ASN A 125 7.05 -3.84 7.58
N ARG A 126 8.34 -4.10 7.80
CA ARG A 126 8.84 -4.96 8.92
C ARG A 126 9.04 -4.24 10.25
N LYS A 127 9.40 -2.95 10.22
CA LYS A 127 9.69 -2.12 11.40
C LYS A 127 8.94 -0.79 11.35
N PRO A 128 7.59 -0.82 11.27
CA PRO A 128 6.79 0.39 11.07
C PRO A 128 6.97 1.41 12.20
N LYS A 129 7.18 0.97 13.45
CA LYS A 129 7.40 1.87 14.58
C LYS A 129 8.60 2.80 14.40
N THR A 130 9.65 2.36 13.70
CA THR A 130 10.90 3.10 13.55
C THR A 130 11.02 3.78 12.18
N TRP A 131 10.39 3.23 11.13
CA TRP A 131 10.61 3.65 9.74
C TRP A 131 9.41 4.31 9.06
N ARG A 132 8.25 4.39 9.72
CA ARG A 132 7.06 5.04 9.17
C ARG A 132 7.23 6.56 9.20
N ASP A 133 6.92 7.22 8.08
CA ASP A 133 7.17 8.67 7.93
C ASP A 133 6.33 9.53 8.90
N LYS A 134 5.12 9.06 9.25
CA LYS A 134 4.25 9.74 10.22
C LYS A 134 4.35 9.03 11.57
N GLN A 135 5.20 9.53 12.45
CA GLN A 135 5.16 9.23 13.89
C GLN A 135 4.32 10.30 14.59
N GLU A 136 3.23 9.90 15.23
CA GLU A 136 2.50 10.78 16.15
C GLU A 136 3.29 10.80 17.47
N VAL A 137 4.05 11.87 17.68
CA VAL A 137 4.81 12.12 18.92
C VAL A 137 3.94 12.98 19.83
N GLU A 138 3.40 12.38 20.89
CA GLU A 138 2.71 13.13 21.94
C GLU A 138 3.74 13.92 22.76
N HIS A 139 3.64 15.25 22.73
CA HIS A 139 4.42 16.12 23.61
C HIS A 139 3.64 16.34 24.91
N SER A 140 3.93 15.57 25.97
CA SER A 140 3.44 15.84 27.32
C SER A 140 4.45 16.72 28.07
N GLY A 141 4.40 18.04 27.84
CA GLY A 141 5.20 19.01 28.57
C GLY A 141 4.36 20.19 29.00
N GLU A 142 4.29 20.46 30.31
CA GLU A 142 3.81 21.75 30.82
C GLU A 142 4.79 22.83 30.37
N LEU A 143 4.34 23.72 29.48
CA LEU A 143 5.11 24.90 29.14
C LEU A 143 5.05 25.88 30.33
N PRO A 144 6.18 26.28 30.93
CA PRO A 144 6.16 27.30 31.96
C PRO A 144 5.70 28.63 31.32
N VAL A 145 4.54 29.11 31.76
CA VAL A 145 4.03 30.43 31.37
C VAL A 145 4.91 31.49 32.03
N ILE A 146 5.87 32.03 31.29
CA ILE A 146 6.69 33.15 31.75
C ILE A 146 5.86 34.43 31.58
N GLN A 147 5.34 34.98 32.67
CA GLN A 147 4.70 36.30 32.66
C GLN A 147 5.80 37.36 32.49
N ALA A 148 5.95 37.88 31.28
CA ALA A 148 6.80 39.03 31.02
C ALA A 148 6.04 40.30 31.45
N GLU A 149 6.44 40.90 32.57
CA GLU A 149 5.98 42.25 32.92
C GLU A 149 6.61 43.27 31.96
N VAL A 150 5.80 43.83 31.07
CA VAL A 150 6.22 44.90 30.16
C VAL A 150 6.25 46.21 30.96
N ARG A 151 7.44 46.62 31.39
CA ARG A 151 7.65 47.94 32.01
C ARG A 151 7.77 49.01 30.93
N ILE A 152 6.68 49.72 30.66
CA ILE A 152 6.67 50.86 29.75
C ILE A 152 7.34 52.05 30.46
N LEU A 153 8.45 52.55 29.91
CA LEU A 153 9.06 53.80 30.39
C LEU A 153 8.32 54.99 29.75
N PRO A 154 7.97 56.03 30.54
CA PRO A 154 7.31 57.21 29.98
C PRO A 154 8.27 57.99 29.08
N SER A 155 7.78 58.31 27.89
CA SER A 155 8.43 59.18 26.89
C SER A 155 8.44 60.63 27.39
N GLU A 156 9.59 61.15 27.79
CA GLU A 156 9.74 62.59 28.06
C GLU A 156 9.69 63.38 26.75
N ALA A 157 8.60 64.13 26.57
CA ALA A 157 8.52 65.22 25.60
C ALA A 157 8.71 66.55 26.33
N LYS A 158 9.83 67.23 26.09
CA LYS A 158 9.93 68.70 26.18
C LYS A 158 10.75 69.22 25.01
N ILE A 159 10.03 69.70 23.99
CA ILE A 159 10.56 70.62 22.99
C ILE A 159 10.58 71.99 23.67
N ALA A 160 11.77 72.50 23.97
CA ALA A 160 11.97 73.90 24.34
C ALA A 160 12.45 74.64 23.08
N SER A 161 11.51 75.30 22.42
CA SER A 161 11.78 76.26 21.35
C SER A 161 12.59 77.44 21.88
N SER A 162 13.69 77.76 21.19
CA SER A 162 14.48 78.98 21.36
C SER A 162 14.73 79.57 19.97
N GLU A 163 13.75 80.30 19.44
CA GLU A 163 14.01 81.30 18.41
C GLU A 163 14.44 82.60 19.11
N LYS A 164 15.62 83.07 18.74
CA LYS A 164 16.16 84.38 19.09
C LYS A 164 15.79 85.38 17.99
N ASP A 165 15.64 86.62 18.43
CA ASP A 165 15.80 87.88 17.68
C ASP A 165 14.64 88.34 16.78
N VAL A 166 14.28 89.61 16.59
CA VAL A 166 14.46 90.95 17.22
C VAL A 166 13.79 91.94 16.22
N SER A 167 13.22 93.05 16.71
CA SER A 167 12.84 94.31 15.99
C SER A 167 11.73 94.23 14.91
N LEU A 168 10.76 95.15 14.78
CA LEU A 168 10.64 96.59 15.06
C LEU A 168 9.18 96.91 15.43
#